data_AF-A0A1N7GKM9-F1
#
_entry.id   AF-A0A1N7GKM9-F1
#
_cell.length_a   1.000
_cell.length_b   1.000
_cell.length_c   1.000
_cell.angle_alpha   90.00
_cell.angle_beta   90.00
_cell.angle_gamma   90.00
#
_symmetry.space_group_name_H-M   'P 1'
#
loop_
_entity.id
_entity.type
_entity.pdbx_description
1 polymer ?
#
loop_
_entity_poly.entity_id
_entity_poly.type
_entity_poly.pdbx_seq_one_letter_code
_entity_poly.pdbx_strand_id
1 'polypeptide(L)' 'MPRARTITHGYRLANGWEKIDRRPLTQEAAQELRSRGYTMVIAKRGLFDSREISLNQPIPVR' A
#
# COMPACT_ATOMS: atom_id res chain seq x y z
N MET A 1 -8.72 8.12 17.31
CA MET A 1 -8.27 8.46 15.94
C MET A 1 -7.85 7.19 15.21
N PRO A 2 -8.45 6.85 14.05
CA PRO A 2 -8.01 5.71 13.27
C PRO A 2 -6.57 5.95 12.79
N ARG A 3 -5.60 5.15 13.24
CA ARG A 3 -4.22 5.22 12.73
C ARG A 3 -4.22 4.81 11.26
N ALA A 4 -3.65 5.64 10.39
CA ALA A 4 -3.42 5.33 8.99
C ALA A 4 -2.58 4.04 8.87
N ARG A 5 -2.88 3.20 7.88
CA ARG A 5 -2.09 1.98 7.62
C ARG A 5 -0.73 2.37 7.07
N THR A 6 0.33 1.64 7.41
CA THR A 6 1.67 1.82 6.86
C THR A 6 1.92 0.79 5.77
N ILE A 7 2.21 1.25 4.56
CA ILE A 7 2.63 0.40 3.45
C ILE A 7 4.00 -0.21 3.78
N THR A 8 4.18 -1.48 3.45
CA THR A 8 5.44 -2.21 3.71
C THR A 8 5.96 -2.96 2.48
N HIS A 9 5.07 -3.43 1.63
CA HIS A 9 5.41 -4.15 0.40
C HIS A 9 4.52 -3.65 -0.73
N GLY A 10 5.06 -3.66 -1.94
CA GLY A 10 4.36 -3.39 -3.19
C GLY A 10 4.35 -4.66 -4.05
N TYR A 11 3.27 -4.86 -4.79
CA TYR A 11 3.15 -5.93 -5.76
C TYR A 11 3.20 -5.36 -7.18
N ARG A 12 4.03 -5.95 -8.02
CA ARG A 12 4.08 -5.70 -9.46
C ARG A 12 3.82 -6.99 -10.21
N LEU A 13 3.15 -6.90 -11.36
CA LEU A 13 2.94 -8.07 -12.24
C LEU A 13 4.26 -8.67 -12.73
N ALA A 14 5.30 -7.84 -12.91
CA ALA A 14 6.59 -8.29 -13.41
C ALA A 14 7.42 -9.07 -12.37
N ASN A 15 7.45 -8.60 -11.12
CA ASN A 15 8.39 -9.09 -10.09
C ASN A 15 7.71 -9.74 -8.88
N GLY A 16 6.38 -9.71 -8.81
CA GLY A 16 5.62 -10.14 -7.65
C GLY A 16 5.74 -9.15 -6.48
N TRP A 17 5.78 -9.68 -5.26
CA TRP A 17 5.89 -8.89 -4.04
C TRP A 17 7.33 -8.44 -3.77
N GLU A 18 7.53 -7.15 -3.63
CA GLU A 18 8.81 -6.56 -3.21
C GLU A 18 8.62 -5.65 -1.98
N LYS A 19 9.66 -5.57 -1.16
CA LYS A 19 9.67 -4.69 0.02
C LYS A 19 9.94 -3.26 -0.46
N ILE A 20 9.14 -2.32 0.02
CA ILE A 20 9.26 -0.90 -0.33
C ILE A 20 9.42 -0.04 0.91
N ASP A 21 9.78 1.23 0.71
CA ASP A 21 9.90 2.20 1.80
C ASP A 21 8.60 2.31 2.59
N ARG A 22 8.74 2.16 3.91
CA ARG A 22 7.62 2.20 4.84
C ARG A 22 7.06 3.60 4.90
N ARG A 23 5.84 3.77 4.40
CA ARG A 23 5.16 5.07 4.35
C ARG A 23 3.68 4.93 4.69
N PRO A 24 3.01 5.98 5.19
CA PRO A 24 1.57 5.95 5.38
C PRO A 24 0.83 5.69 4.06
N LEU A 25 -0.27 4.95 4.11
CA LEU A 25 -1.17 4.76 2.99
C LEU A 25 -2.02 6.01 2.82
N THR A 26 -1.54 6.94 2.00
CA THR A 26 -2.28 8.12 1.54
C THR A 26 -2.67 7.97 0.07
N GLN A 27 -3.51 8.88 -0.42
CA GLN A 27 -3.89 8.91 -1.83
C GLN A 27 -2.67 9.24 -2.71
N GLU A 28 -1.83 10.16 -2.27
CA GLU A 28 -0.59 10.54 -2.97
C GLU A 28 0.39 9.37 -3.04
N ALA A 29 0.60 8.66 -1.92
CA ALA A 29 1.47 7.49 -1.88
C ALA A 29 0.95 6.37 -2.79
N ALA A 30 -0.37 6.15 -2.83
CA ALA A 30 -0.97 5.18 -3.73
C ALA A 30 -0.79 5.57 -5.20
N GLN A 31 -1.00 6.84 -5.55
CA GLN A 31 -0.81 7.34 -6.91
C GLN A 31 0.65 7.25 -7.37
N GLU A 32 1.60 7.56 -6.49
CA GLU A 32 3.03 7.41 -6.74
C GLU A 32 3.42 5.93 -6.96
N LEU A 33 2.87 5.01 -6.17
CA LEU A 33 3.13 3.59 -6.36
C LEU A 33 2.49 3.08 -7.66
N ARG A 34 1.29 3.54 -8.02
CA ARG A 34 0.68 3.24 -9.33
C ARG A 34 1.57 3.71 -10.49
N SER A 35 2.09 4.94 -10.44
CA SER A 35 2.96 5.46 -11.51
C SER A 35 4.27 4.69 -11.63
N ARG A 36 4.74 4.10 -10.53
CA ARG A 36 5.88 3.17 -10.49
C ARG A 36 5.52 1.73 -10.91
N GLY A 37 4.30 1.47 -11.38
CA GLY A 37 3.84 0.17 -11.89
C GLY A 37 3.39 -0.83 -10.83
N TYR A 38 3.18 -0.40 -9.58
CA TYR A 38 2.60 -1.26 -8.55
C TYR A 38 1.07 -1.35 -8.71
N THR A 39 0.52 -2.54 -8.50
CA THR A 39 -0.93 -2.79 -8.59
C THR A 39 -1.56 -3.11 -7.24
N MET A 40 -0.79 -3.63 -6.28
CA MET A 40 -1.25 -3.87 -4.90
C MET A 40 -0.18 -3.47 -3.88
N VAL A 41 -0.60 -3.28 -2.64
CA VAL A 41 0.30 -3.01 -1.51
C VAL A 41 -0.12 -3.79 -0.27
N ILE A 42 0.86 -4.22 0.53
CA ILE A 42 0.60 -4.68 1.90
C ILE A 42 0.70 -3.48 2.83
N ALA A 43 -0.42 -3.14 3.47
CA ALA A 43 -0.51 -2.06 4.44
C ALA A 43 -0.87 -2.60 5.84
N LYS A 44 -0.03 -2.30 6.81
CA LYS A 44 -0.12 -2.78 8.20
C LYS A 44 -0.66 -1.71 9.15
N ARG A 45 -1.37 -2.13 10.20
CA ARG A 45 -1.82 -1.29 11.32
C ARG A 45 -1.47 -1.99 12.63
N GLY A 46 -0.26 -1.76 13.12
CA GLY A 46 0.31 -2.53 14.22
C GLY A 46 0.87 -3.88 13.77
N LEU A 47 1.10 -4.80 14.71
CA LEU A 47 1.80 -6.07 14.49
C LEU A 47 0.94 -7.12 13.76
N PHE A 48 -0.37 -7.14 14.00
CA PHE A 48 -1.26 -8.24 13.57
C PHE A 48 -2.32 -7.86 12.53
N ASP A 49 -2.50 -6.57 12.20
CA ASP A 49 -3.47 -6.14 11.18
C ASP A 49 -2.72 -5.77 9.90
N SER A 50 -2.45 -6.76 9.04
CA SER A 50 -1.96 -6.55 7.68
C SER A 50 -3.08 -6.76 6.68
N ARG A 51 -3.19 -5.88 5.69
CA ARG A 51 -4.10 -6.05 4.56
C ARG A 51 -3.40 -5.81 3.25
N GLU A 52 -3.76 -6.61 2.26
CA GLU A 52 -3.48 -6.34 0.86
C GLU A 52 -4.53 -5.36 0.34
N ILE A 53 -4.07 -4.30 -0.28
CA ILE A 53 -4.92 -3.23 -0.78
C ILE A 53 -4.58 -3.05 -2.25
N SER A 54 -5.59 -3.24 -3.09
CA SER A 54 -5.47 -2.94 -4.51
C SER A 54 -5.25 -1.44 -4.67
N LEU A 55 -4.16 -1.09 -5.34
CA LEU A 55 -3.96 0.29 -5.74
C LEU A 55 -4.97 0.67 -6.80
N ASN A 56 -5.52 -0.23 -7.62
CA ASN A 56 -6.47 0.17 -8.67
C ASN A 56 -7.86 0.61 -8.16
N GLN A 57 -8.14 0.44 -6.87
CA GLN A 57 -9.39 0.89 -6.25
C GLN A 57 -9.19 2.22 -5.52
N PRO A 58 -10.28 2.97 -5.27
CA PRO A 58 -10.23 4.12 -4.38
C PRO A 58 -9.65 3.68 -3.04
N ILE A 59 -8.59 4.35 -2.59
CA ILE A 59 -8.05 4.08 -1.26
C ILE A 59 -9.11 4.51 -0.25
N PRO A 60 -9.54 3.63 0.67
CA PRO A 60 -10.54 4.00 1.64
C PRO A 60 -10.02 5.15 2.51
N VAL A 61 -10.59 6.33 2.32
CA VAL A 61 -10.44 7.48 3.20
C VAL A 61 -11.04 7.11 4.56
N ARG A 62 -10.25 7.22 5.62
CA ARG A 62 -10.69 7.09 7.01
C ARG A 62 -10.15 8.25 7.83
#